data_AF-J6DGY7-F1
#
_entry.id   AF-J6DGY7-F1
#
_cell.length_a   1.000
_cell.length_b   1.000
_cell.length_c   1.000
_cell.angle_alpha   90.00
_cell.angle_beta   90.00
_cell.angle_gamma   90.00
#
_symmetry.space_group_name_H-M   'P 1'
#
loop_
_entity.id
_entity.type
_entity.pdbx_description
1 polymer ?
#
loop_
_entity_poly.entity_id
_entity_poly.type
_entity_poly.pdbx_seq_one_letter_code
_entity_poly.pdbx_strand_id
1 'polypeptide(L)' 'MNLLRAIMVLGASAMGVGLFAAAAVIGGFRLNLTPSEPLGLWRIEMAGQKIAVGDLVFICPPVTP' A
#
# COMPACT_ATOMS: atom_id res chain seq x y z
N MET A 1 -11.57 29.44 -12.11
CA MET A 1 -11.66 28.11 -12.77
C MET A 1 -13.14 27.75 -12.88
N ASN A 2 -13.64 27.36 -14.05
CA ASN A 2 -15.08 27.02 -14.18
C ASN A 2 -15.38 25.65 -13.51
N LEU A 3 -16.61 25.46 -13.06
CA LEU A 3 -17.03 24.28 -12.29
C LEU A 3 -16.71 22.96 -13.02
N LEU A 4 -16.93 22.91 -14.33
CA LEU A 4 -16.64 21.73 -15.15
C LEU A 4 -15.16 21.38 -15.17
N ARG A 5 -14.25 22.36 -15.29
CA ARG A 5 -12.81 22.10 -15.20
C ARG A 5 -12.43 21.62 -13.79
N ALA A 6 -13.02 22.19 -12.75
CA ALA A 6 -12.78 21.73 -11.38
C ALA A 6 -13.18 20.27 -11.19
N ILE A 7 -14.37 19.89 -11.66
CA ILE A 7 -14.87 18.51 -11.61
C ILE A 7 -13.95 17.57 -12.40
N MET A 8 -13.54 17.95 -13.61
CA MET A 8 -12.65 17.10 -14.42
C MET A 8 -11.29 16.89 -13.75
N VAL A 9 -10.69 17.93 -13.16
CA VAL A 9 -9.40 17.83 -12.47
C VAL A 9 -9.51 16.92 -11.25
N LEU A 10 -10.55 17.10 -10.43
CA LEU A 10 -10.77 16.26 -9.25
C LEU A 10 -11.06 14.80 -9.64
N GLY A 11 -11.90 14.58 -10.66
CA GLY A 11 -12.22 13.25 -11.16
C GLY A 11 -11.00 12.52 -11.72
N ALA A 12 -10.20 13.19 -12.56
CA ALA A 12 -8.95 12.62 -13.09
C ALA A 12 -7.96 12.29 -11.97
N SER A 13 -7.85 13.18 -10.96
CA SER A 13 -6.96 12.97 -9.81
C SER A 13 -7.40 11.77 -8.97
N ALA A 14 -8.69 11.67 -8.65
CA ALA A 14 -9.24 10.55 -7.89
C ALA A 14 -9.06 9.22 -8.64
N MET A 15 -9.29 9.21 -9.96
CA MET A 15 -9.07 8.04 -10.80
C MET A 15 -7.59 7.63 -10.81
N GLY A 16 -6.67 8.58 -10.93
CA GLY A 16 -5.23 8.32 -10.87
C GLY A 16 -4.81 7.69 -9.54
N VAL A 17 -5.26 8.24 -8.41
CA VAL A 17 -5.00 7.68 -7.07
C VAL A 17 -5.59 6.27 -6.93
N GLY A 18 -6.82 6.06 -7.41
CA GLY A 18 -7.48 4.75 -7.37
C GLY A 18 -6.75 3.69 -8.18
N LEU A 19 -6.31 4.01 -9.40
CA LEU A 19 -5.53 3.11 -10.24
C LEU A 19 -4.18 2.78 -9.62
N PHE A 20 -3.49 3.77 -9.03
CA PHE A 20 -2.23 3.56 -8.35
C PHE A 20 -2.38 2.65 -7.12
N ALA A 21 -3.42 2.88 -6.31
CA ALA A 21 -3.72 2.05 -5.14
C ALA A 21 -4.04 0.61 -5.55
N ALA A 22 -4.84 0.41 -6.61
CA ALA A 22 -5.14 -0.91 -7.13
C ALA A 22 -3.88 -1.65 -7.61
N ALA A 23 -3.01 -0.95 -8.36
CA ALA A 23 -1.74 -1.52 -8.80
C ALA A 23 -0.83 -1.91 -7.62
N ALA A 24 -0.76 -1.07 -6.58
CA ALA A 24 0.00 -1.37 -5.37
C ALA A 24 -0.54 -2.65 -4.68
N VAL A 25 -1.86 -2.78 -4.50
CA VAL A 25 -2.48 -3.96 -3.88
C VAL A 25 -2.20 -5.23 -4.71
N ILE A 26 -2.36 -5.18 -6.03
CA ILE A 26 -2.08 -6.31 -6.93
C ILE A 26 -0.59 -6.67 -6.88
N GLY A 27 0.29 -5.67 -6.79
CA GLY A 27 1.74 -5.86 -6.64
C GLY A 27 2.20 -6.34 -5.26
N GLY A 28 1.27 -6.49 -4.31
CA GLY A 28 1.58 -6.89 -2.93
C GLY A 28 2.13 -5.76 -2.06
N PHE A 29 2.00 -4.50 -2.45
CA PHE A 29 2.49 -3.35 -1.68
C PHE A 29 1.44 -2.81 -0.71
N ARG A 30 1.90 -2.35 0.47
CA ARG A 30 1.10 -1.64 1.47
C ARG A 30 1.84 -0.43 2.02
N LEU A 31 1.09 0.57 2.45
CA LEU A 31 1.63 1.71 3.20
C LEU A 31 1.52 1.42 4.70
N ASN A 32 2.63 1.49 5.41
CA ASN A 32 2.66 1.48 6.86
C ASN A 32 2.63 2.90 7.41
N LEU A 33 1.65 3.18 8.26
CA LEU A 33 1.45 4.46 8.92
C LEU A 33 1.49 4.32 10.45
N THR A 34 1.87 3.15 10.99
CA THR A 34 2.01 2.92 12.44
C THR A 34 3.48 2.96 12.87
N PRO A 35 3.84 3.62 13.99
CA PRO A 35 5.23 3.74 14.44
C PRO A 35 5.89 2.44 14.93
N SER A 36 5.16 1.33 15.01
CA SER A 36 5.68 0.02 15.44
C SER A 36 6.71 -0.57 14.48
N GLU A 37 6.66 -0.14 13.22
CA GLU A 37 7.53 -0.53 12.13
C GLU A 37 7.93 0.74 11.36
N PRO A 38 9.02 0.74 10.58
CA PRO A 38 9.35 1.84 9.69
C PRO A 38 8.14 2.34 8.88
N LEU A 39 7.89 3.65 8.91
CA LEU A 39 6.87 4.27 8.08
C LEU A 39 7.26 4.17 6.60
N GLY A 40 6.30 3.98 5.71
CA GLY A 40 6.56 4.00 4.27
C GLY A 40 5.91 2.85 3.50
N LEU A 41 6.52 2.50 2.36
CA LEU A 41 6.02 1.45 1.46
C LEU A 41 6.65 0.11 1.80
N TRP A 42 5.81 -0.90 1.97
CA TRP A 42 6.18 -2.26 2.29
C TRP A 42 5.71 -3.21 1.21
N ARG A 43 6.50 -4.25 0.90
CA ARG A 43 6.09 -5.36 0.04
C ARG A 43 5.74 -6.56 0.91
N ILE A 44 4.56 -7.13 0.70
CA ILE A 44 4.11 -8.37 1.32
C ILE A 44 4.56 -9.53 0.44
N GLU A 45 5.46 -10.33 0.97
CA GLU A 45 5.86 -11.60 0.37
C GLU A 45 4.86 -12.70 0.75
N MET A 46 4.68 -13.68 -0.15
CA MET A 46 3.99 -14.91 0.22
C MET A 46 4.84 -15.69 1.21
N ALA A 47 4.22 -16.13 2.31
CA ALA A 47 4.85 -17.06 3.21
C ALA A 47 5.08 -18.40 2.50
N GLY A 48 6.27 -18.99 2.65
CA GLY A 48 6.60 -20.30 2.06
C GLY A 48 5.78 -21.46 2.63
N GLN A 49 5.05 -21.23 3.72
CA GLN A 49 4.18 -22.19 4.38
C GLN A 49 2.90 -21.50 4.85
N LYS A 50 1.83 -22.28 5.01
CA LYS A 50 0.55 -21.78 5.52
C LYS A 50 0.74 -21.32 6.97
N ILE A 51 0.41 -20.06 7.24
CA ILE A 51 0.41 -19.50 8.59
C ILE A 51 -0.93 -19.83 9.26
N ALA A 52 -0.88 -20.42 10.45
CA ALA A 52 -2.01 -20.72 11.31
C ALA A 52 -2.00 -19.87 12.59
N VAL A 53 -3.13 -19.82 13.28
CA VAL A 53 -3.23 -19.14 14.58
C VAL A 53 -2.35 -19.87 15.59
N GLY A 54 -1.45 -19.14 16.24
CA GLY A 54 -0.47 -19.68 17.20
C GLY A 54 0.93 -19.87 16.62
N ASP A 55 1.11 -19.72 15.30
CA ASP A 55 2.43 -19.77 14.69
C ASP A 55 3.26 -18.55 15.08
N LEU A 56 4.55 -18.79 15.34
CA LEU A 56 5.54 -17.73 15.48
C LEU A 56 6.00 -17.31 14.09
N VAL A 57 5.79 -16.04 13.76
CA VAL A 57 6.30 -15.42 12.54
C VAL A 57 7.39 -14.43 12.88
N PHE A 58 8.48 -14.45 12.12
CA PHE A 58 9.53 -13.45 12.19
C PHE A 58 9.43 -12.55 10.95
N ILE A 59 9.48 -11.24 11.15
CA ILE A 59 9.48 -10.25 10.08
C ILE A 59 10.84 -9.54 10.14
N CYS A 60 11.59 -9.57 9.03
CA CYS A 60 12.81 -8.78 8.90
C CYS A 60 12.42 -7.40 8.35
N PRO A 61 12.54 -6.30 9.12
CA PRO A 61 12.33 -4.97 8.57
C PRO A 61 13.39 -4.68 7.50
N PRO A 62 13.10 -3.78 6.55
CA PRO A 62 14.06 -3.38 5.53
C PRO A 62 15.34 -2.84 6.18
N VAL A 63 16.49 -3.14 5.58
CA VAL A 63 17.82 -2.76 6.10
C VAL A 63 18.01 -1.23 6.08
N THR A 64 17.22 -0.53 5.26
CA THR A 64 17.22 0.92 5.09
C THR A 64 15.78 1.45 5.01
N PRO A 65 15.50 2.68 5.49
CA PRO A 65 14.24 3.37 5.24
C PRO A 65 13.94 3.56 3.74
#